data_AF-A0A2J6IFS6-F1
#
_entry.id   AF-A0A2J6IFS6-F1
#
_cell.length_a   1.000
_cell.length_b   1.000
_cell.length_c   1.000
_cell.angle_alpha   90.00
_cell.angle_beta   90.00
_cell.angle_gamma   90.00
#
_symmetry.space_group_name_H-M   'P 1'
#
loop_
_entity.id
_entity.type
_entity.pdbx_description
1 polymer ?
#
loop_
_entity_poly.entity_id
_entity_poly.type
_entity_poly.pdbx_seq_one_letter_code
_entity_poly.pdbx_strand_id
1 'polypeptide(L)' 'MKIKEIIKHTQRPKLYEKGSAVMWTDPYISKQVLQIHLHPDIDLGSRKHSTIKSTVDWLLAQTTKK' A
#
# COMPACT_ATOMS: atom_id res chain seq x y z
N MET A 1 -18.95 -23.31 -9.21
CA MET A 1 -18.01 -22.20 -9.50
C MET A 1 -18.40 -21.54 -10.82
N LYS A 2 -18.61 -20.21 -10.86
CA LYS A 2 -19.12 -19.51 -12.06
C LYS A 2 -17.96 -19.03 -12.95
N ILE A 3 -17.39 -19.92 -13.75
CA ILE A 3 -16.22 -19.64 -14.63
C ILE A 3 -16.43 -18.42 -15.52
N LYS A 4 -17.64 -18.21 -16.04
CA LYS A 4 -17.98 -17.05 -16.88
C LYS A 4 -17.75 -15.70 -16.19
N GLU A 5 -18.05 -15.61 -14.89
CA GLU A 5 -17.84 -14.39 -14.11
C GLU A 5 -16.35 -14.10 -13.91
N ILE A 6 -15.55 -15.14 -13.68
CA ILE A 6 -14.10 -15.00 -13.55
C ILE A 6 -13.53 -14.42 -14.85
N ILE A 7 -13.86 -15.03 -15.99
CA ILE A 7 -13.40 -14.57 -17.31
C ILE A 7 -13.76 -13.10 -17.54
N LYS A 8 -14.96 -12.67 -17.15
CA LYS A 8 -15.42 -11.28 -17.26
C LYS A 8 -14.56 -10.31 -16.43
N HIS A 9 -14.24 -10.67 -15.19
CA HIS A 9 -13.50 -9.80 -14.27
C HIS A 9 -11.98 -9.83 -14.43
N THR A 10 -11.44 -10.80 -15.17
CA THR A 10 -9.99 -10.90 -15.47
C THR A 10 -9.60 -10.23 -16.79
N GLN A 11 -10.55 -9.63 -17.51
CA GLN A 11 -10.23 -8.89 -18.73
C GLN A 11 -9.37 -7.65 -18.41
N ARG A 12 -8.47 -7.30 -19.33
CA ARG A 12 -7.64 -6.10 -19.19
C ARG A 12 -8.53 -4.85 -19.25
N PRO A 13 -8.45 -3.93 -18.27
CA PRO A 13 -9.21 -2.70 -18.30
C PRO A 13 -8.73 -1.78 -19.43
N LYS A 14 -9.62 -0.90 -19.92
CA LYS A 14 -9.25 0.14 -20.88
C LYS A 14 -8.29 1.14 -20.25
N LEU A 15 -7.58 1.87 -21.10
CA LEU A 15 -6.69 2.94 -20.63
C LEU A 15 -7.50 4.00 -19.86
N TYR A 16 -7.04 4.32 -18.64
CA TYR A 16 -7.70 5.24 -17.70
C TYR A 16 -9.12 4.84 -17.26
N GLU A 17 -9.51 3.58 -17.44
CA GLU A 17 -10.77 3.09 -16.90
C GLU A 17 -10.79 3.24 -15.38
N LYS A 18 -11.88 3.81 -14.85
CA LYS A 18 -12.03 3.98 -13.40
C LYS A 18 -12.09 2.60 -12.74
N GLY A 19 -11.18 2.35 -11.82
CA GLY A 19 -11.19 1.13 -11.03
C GLY A 19 -12.44 1.02 -10.14
N SER A 20 -12.82 -0.21 -9.82
CA SER A 20 -13.94 -0.52 -8.92
C SER A 20 -13.51 -0.68 -7.45
N ALA A 21 -12.27 -0.30 -7.11
CA ALA A 21 -11.73 -0.49 -5.77
C ALA A 21 -12.43 0.45 -4.77
N VAL A 22 -13.27 -0.13 -3.91
CA VAL A 22 -13.99 0.54 -2.80
C VAL A 22 -13.45 0.15 -1.42
N MET A 23 -12.28 -0.49 -1.39
CA MET A 23 -11.69 -1.09 -0.19
C MET A 23 -11.49 -0.06 0.94
N TRP A 24 -11.13 1.18 0.59
CA TRP A 24 -10.85 2.25 1.54
C TRP A 24 -12.11 2.80 2.23
N THR A 25 -13.28 2.65 1.62
CA THR A 25 -14.56 3.14 2.16
C THR A 25 -15.36 2.05 2.86
N ASP A 26 -14.96 0.79 2.73
CA ASP A 26 -15.59 -0.30 3.47
C ASP A 26 -15.28 -0.18 4.98
N PRO A 27 -16.29 -0.18 5.87
CA PRO A 27 -16.07 0.05 7.31
C PRO A 27 -15.21 -1.00 8.02
N TYR A 28 -15.17 -2.23 7.51
CA TYR A 28 -14.37 -3.30 8.09
C TYR A 28 -12.93 -3.26 7.59
N ILE A 29 -12.73 -3.07 6.28
CA ILE A 29 -11.41 -3.02 5.66
C ILE A 29 -10.67 -1.75 6.09
N SER A 30 -11.32 -0.59 6.07
CA SER A 30 -10.71 0.69 6.46
C SER A 30 -10.14 0.68 7.88
N LYS A 31 -10.83 0.04 8.83
CA LYS A 31 -10.34 -0.14 10.21
C LYS A 31 -9.06 -0.96 10.25
N GLN A 32 -9.00 -2.07 9.53
CA GLN A 32 -7.80 -2.92 9.48
C GLN A 32 -6.64 -2.20 8.82
N VAL A 33 -6.88 -1.51 7.71
CA VAL A 33 -5.89 -0.68 7.03
C VAL A 33 -5.30 0.35 8.00
N LEU A 34 -6.14 1.05 8.78
CA LEU A 34 -5.68 2.02 9.76
C LEU A 34 -4.83 1.36 10.85
N GLN A 35 -5.27 0.23 11.41
CA GLN A 35 -4.50 -0.52 12.40
C GLN A 35 -3.11 -0.89 11.88
N ILE A 36 -3.04 -1.36 10.63
CA ILE A 36 -1.77 -1.74 10.00
C ILE A 36 -0.85 -0.52 9.79
N HIS A 37 -1.40 0.65 9.45
CA HIS A 37 -0.61 1.88 9.28
C HIS A 37 -0.08 2.46 10.59
N LEU A 38 -0.82 2.26 11.69
CA LEU A 38 -0.45 2.77 13.02
C LEU A 38 0.48 1.81 13.78
N HIS A 39 0.59 0.55 13.35
CA HIS A 39 1.36 -0.45 14.05
C HIS A 39 2.88 -0.21 13.84
N PRO A 40 3.65 0.09 14.90
CA PRO A 40 5.03 0.58 14.76
C PRO A 40 6.03 -0.51 14.33
N ASP A 41 5.69 -1.77 14.60
CA ASP A 41 6.58 -2.92 14.35
C ASP A 41 6.29 -3.70 13.05
N ILE A 42 5.41 -3.21 12.18
CA ILE A 42 5.12 -3.86 10.89
C ILE A 42 5.30 -2.86 9.74
N ASP A 43 5.81 -3.33 8.62
CA ASP A 43 6.09 -2.51 7.42
C ASP A 43 5.01 -2.67 6.33
N LEU A 44 3.81 -3.18 6.69
CA LEU A 44 2.74 -3.46 5.73
C LEU A 44 1.97 -2.22 5.29
N GLY A 45 1.87 -1.20 6.15
CA GLY A 45 1.22 0.08 5.86
C GLY A 45 2.24 1.21 5.76
N SER A 46 2.68 1.69 6.93
CA SER A 46 3.77 2.66 7.05
C SER A 46 5.10 1.97 7.28
N ARG A 47 6.22 2.66 7.00
CA ARG A 47 7.54 2.16 7.38
C ARG A 47 7.75 2.21 8.89
N LYS A 48 8.45 1.23 9.46
CA LYS A 48 8.94 1.28 10.84
C LYS A 48 9.88 2.45 11.05
N HIS A 49 9.92 2.93 12.28
CA HIS A 49 10.78 4.04 12.68
C HIS A 49 12.27 3.76 12.40
N SER A 50 12.74 2.52 12.61
CA SER A 50 14.12 2.12 12.32
C SER A 50 14.48 2.29 10.84
N THR A 51 13.58 1.87 9.94
CA THR A 51 13.74 2.01 8.48
C THR A 51 13.76 3.47 8.06
N ILE A 52 12.88 4.30 8.65
CA ILE A 52 12.87 5.74 8.39
C ILE A 52 14.20 6.35 8.81
N LYS A 53 14.65 6.04 10.04
CA LYS A 53 15.91 6.57 10.57
C LYS A 53 17.10 6.17 9.69
N SER A 54 17.23 4.90 9.33
CA SER A 54 18.35 4.43 8.49
C SER A 54 18.35 5.09 7.11
N THR A 55 17.17 5.35 6.55
CA THR A 55 17.03 6.05 5.27
C THR A 55 17.51 7.50 5.38
N VAL A 56 17.09 8.21 6.43
CA VAL A 56 17.51 9.60 6.68
C VAL A 56 19.03 9.67 6.93
N ASP A 57 19.56 8.79 7.77
CA ASP A 57 21.00 8.72 8.07
C ASP A 57 21.80 8.49 6.77
N TRP A 58 21.34 7.59 5.90
CA TRP A 58 21.98 7.32 4.60
C TRP A 58 21.97 8.55 3.69
N LEU A 59 20.83 9.25 3.58
CA LEU A 59 20.70 10.47 2.78
C LEU A 59 21.67 11.56 3.26
N LEU A 60 21.70 11.80 4.57
CA LEU A 60 22.61 12.78 5.18
C LEU A 60 24.07 12.44 4.89
N ALA A 61 24.44 11.16 5.01
CA ALA A 61 25.79 10.69 4.68
C ALA A 61 26.17 10.84 3.20
N GLN A 62 25.22 10.91 2.26
CA GLN A 62 25.54 11.25 0.87
C GLN A 62 25.76 12.75 0.68
N THR A 63 25.06 13.60 1.45
CA THR A 63 25.17 15.06 1.34
C THR A 63 26.41 15.65 1.99
N THR A 64 26.99 14.96 2.98
CA THR A 64 28.20 15.41 3.71
C THR A 64 29.51 14.98 3.07
N LYS A 65 29.47 14.17 2.00
CA LYS A 65 30.65 13.80 1.18
C LYS A 65 31.07 14.93 0.23
N LYS A 66 31.27 16.14 0.75
CA LYS A 66 31.94 17.23 0.05
C LYS A 66 33.42 17.24 0.40
#